data_AF-A0A8J4E7Q3-F1
#
_entry.id   AF-A0A8J4E7Q3-F1
#
_cell.length_a   1.000
_cell.length_b   1.000
_cell.length_c   1.000
_cell.angle_alpha   90.00
_cell.angle_beta   90.00
_cell.angle_gamma   90.00
#
_symmetry.space_group_name_H-M   'P 1'
#
loop_
_entity.id
_entity.type
_entity.pdbx_description
1 polymer ?
#
loop_
_entity_poly.entity_id
_entity_poly.type
_entity_poly.pdbx_seq_one_letter_code
_entity_poly.pdbx_strand_id
1 'polypeptide(L)'
;MVYDFGAGTFDASVVRRTSDGFEVLAACGLPDVGGLDIDVAVMDALGAAYAVRDEVLWTRLARPVTVTDRRARFAWQHDVRTGKDCCHFP
;
A
#
# COMPACT_ATOMS: atom_id res chain seq x y z
N MET A 1 15.88 9.02 15.32
CA MET A 1 15.56 8.76 13.90
C MET A 1 14.06 8.88 13.76
N VAL A 2 13.59 9.57 12.74
CA VAL A 2 12.18 9.71 12.39
C VAL A 2 12.00 9.03 11.04
N TYR A 3 10.94 8.26 10.88
CA TYR A 3 10.54 7.71 9.60
C TYR A 3 9.07 8.09 9.34
N ASP A 4 8.76 8.33 8.08
CA ASP A 4 7.42 8.52 7.57
C ASP A 4 7.21 7.55 6.42
N PHE A 5 6.08 6.84 6.46
CA PHE A 5 5.71 5.89 5.41
C PHE A 5 4.36 6.30 4.86
N GLY A 6 4.42 7.19 3.88
CA GLY A 6 3.27 7.75 3.21
C GLY A 6 2.69 6.80 2.17
N ALA A 7 1.63 7.25 1.49
CA ALA A 7 0.97 6.42 0.46
C ALA A 7 1.89 6.12 -0.74
N GLY A 8 2.78 7.05 -1.13
CA GLY A 8 3.67 6.86 -2.28
C GLY A 8 5.16 7.00 -1.99
N THR A 9 5.54 7.45 -0.78
CA THR A 9 6.94 7.71 -0.42
C THR A 9 7.27 7.12 0.93
N PHE A 10 8.55 6.81 1.11
CA PHE A 10 9.14 6.45 2.38
C PHE A 10 10.28 7.41 2.66
N ASP A 11 10.22 8.11 3.78
CA ASP A 11 11.19 9.13 4.16
C ASP A 11 11.79 8.80 5.52
N ALA A 12 13.11 8.94 5.65
CA ALA A 12 13.85 8.70 6.88
C ALA A 12 14.81 9.84 7.19
N SER A 13 14.78 10.33 8.43
CA SER A 13 15.63 11.42 8.91
C SER A 13 16.34 11.06 10.22
N VAL A 14 17.63 11.34 10.27
CA VAL A 14 18.44 11.28 11.49
C VAL A 14 18.46 12.67 12.09
N VAL A 15 17.97 12.80 13.33
CA VAL A 15 17.91 14.07 14.05
C VAL A 15 18.72 13.99 15.33
N ARG A 16 19.33 15.12 15.70
CA ARG A 16 19.97 15.36 16.98
C ARG A 16 19.05 16.21 17.84
N ARG A 17 18.86 15.83 19.10
CA ARG A 17 18.15 16.68 20.07
C ARG A 17 19.09 17.78 20.56
N THR A 18 18.62 19.02 20.59
CA THR A 18 19.32 20.19 21.12
C THR A 18 18.54 20.79 22.30
N SER A 19 19.08 21.85 22.92
CA SER A 19 18.40 22.60 23.99
C SER A 19 17.07 23.21 23.53
N ASP A 20 17.01 23.62 22.26
CA ASP A 20 15.91 24.43 21.70
C ASP A 20 15.07 23.65 20.68
N GLY A 21 15.35 22.35 20.48
CA GLY A 21 14.57 21.50 19.57
C GLY A 21 15.35 20.35 18.96
N PHE A 22 15.24 20.20 17.65
CA PHE A 22 15.89 19.15 16.87
C PHE A 22 16.65 19.73 15.67
N GLU A 23 17.84 19.20 15.41
CA GLU A 23 18.67 19.48 14.24
C GLU A 23 18.66 18.24 13.33
N VAL A 24 18.42 18.41 12.03
CA VAL A 24 18.49 17.31 11.05
C VAL A 24 19.95 17.11 10.63
N LEU A 25 20.46 15.89 10.81
CA LEU A 25 21.83 15.51 10.44
C LEU A 25 21.91 14.90 9.04
N ALA A 26 20.88 14.15 8.67
CA ALA A 26 20.74 13.53 7.36
C ALA A 26 19.26 13.21 7.11
N ALA A 27 18.84 13.30 5.84
CA ALA A 27 17.53 12.89 5.37
C ALA A 27 17.68 12.18 4.02
N CYS A 28 16.91 11.13 3.80
CA CYS A 28 16.83 10.40 2.54
C CYS A 28 15.43 9.80 2.40
N GLY A 29 14.99 9.58 1.17
CA GLY A 29 13.69 8.96 0.89
C GLY A 29 13.70 8.12 -0.38
N LEU A 30 12.71 7.25 -0.48
CA LEU A 30 12.36 6.48 -1.67
C LEU A 30 11.09 7.12 -2.26
N PRO A 31 11.15 7.76 -3.44
CA PRO A 31 10.05 8.58 -3.97
C PRO A 31 8.89 7.75 -4.54
N ASP A 32 9.12 6.46 -4.80
CA ASP A 32 8.16 5.56 -5.43
C ASP A 32 7.96 4.28 -4.59
N VAL A 33 8.14 4.38 -3.27
CA VAL A 33 7.92 3.28 -2.34
C VAL A 33 7.05 3.78 -1.19
N GLY A 34 5.82 3.30 -1.10
CA GLY A 34 4.86 3.72 -0.08
C GLY A 34 3.78 2.67 0.20
N GLY A 35 2.73 3.08 0.88
CA GLY A 35 1.57 2.25 1.18
C GLY A 35 0.89 1.65 -0.07
N LEU A 36 0.98 2.30 -1.23
CA LEU A 36 0.46 1.80 -2.50
C LEU A 36 1.19 0.54 -2.98
N ASP A 37 2.50 0.42 -2.75
CA ASP A 37 3.26 -0.77 -3.10
C ASP A 37 2.85 -1.96 -2.22
N ILE A 38 2.50 -1.70 -0.97
CA ILE A 38 1.93 -2.71 -0.09
C ILE A 38 0.53 -3.12 -0.58
N ASP A 39 -0.32 -2.17 -1.01
CA ASP A 39 -1.62 -2.51 -1.61
C ASP A 39 -1.43 -3.46 -2.81
N VAL A 40 -0.47 -3.17 -3.69
CA VAL A 40 -0.11 -4.04 -4.83
C VAL A 40 0.36 -5.41 -4.37
N ALA A 41 1.28 -5.48 -3.42
CA ALA A 41 1.79 -6.74 -2.90
C ALA A 41 0.70 -7.62 -2.27
N VAL A 42 -0.24 -7.01 -1.53
CA VAL A 42 -1.39 -7.74 -0.95
C VAL A 42 -2.32 -8.23 -2.05
N MET A 43 -2.63 -7.40 -3.05
CA MET A 43 -3.45 -7.79 -4.19
C MET A 43 -2.83 -8.98 -4.96
N ASP A 44 -1.52 -8.96 -5.20
CA ASP A 44 -0.79 -10.03 -5.88
C ASP A 44 -0.79 -11.33 -5.06
N ALA A 45 -0.56 -11.23 -3.74
CA ALA A 45 -0.60 -12.37 -2.84
C ALA A 45 -2.00 -13.02 -2.79
N LEU A 46 -3.06 -12.21 -2.72
CA LEU A 46 -4.44 -12.69 -2.81
C LEU A 46 -4.72 -13.33 -4.16
N GLY A 47 -4.18 -12.76 -5.25
CA GLY A 47 -4.31 -13.35 -6.57
C GLY A 47 -3.70 -14.72 -6.70
N ALA A 48 -2.45 -14.88 -6.23
CA ALA A 48 -1.79 -16.17 -6.21
C ALA A 48 -2.59 -17.21 -5.38
N ALA A 49 -3.20 -16.80 -4.27
CA ALA A 49 -3.94 -17.69 -3.38
C ALA A 49 -5.33 -18.09 -3.90
N TYR A 50 -6.05 -17.18 -4.56
CA TYR A 50 -7.46 -17.36 -4.92
C TYR A 50 -7.72 -17.60 -6.41
N ALA A 51 -6.79 -17.25 -7.31
CA ALA A 51 -6.97 -17.51 -8.74
C ALA A 51 -7.18 -19.00 -9.06
N VAL A 52 -6.58 -19.89 -8.27
CA VAL A 52 -6.75 -21.35 -8.41
C VAL A 52 -8.16 -21.82 -8.01
N ARG A 53 -8.86 -21.07 -7.15
CA ARG A 53 -10.20 -21.43 -6.66
C ARG A 53 -11.31 -21.02 -7.62
N ASP A 54 -11.17 -19.87 -8.27
CA ASP A 54 -12.11 -19.37 -9.28
C ASP A 54 -11.38 -18.45 -10.28
N GLU A 55 -10.83 -19.07 -11.31
CA GLU A 55 -10.02 -18.39 -12.35
C GLU A 55 -10.86 -17.39 -13.15
N VAL A 56 -12.14 -17.68 -13.36
CA VAL A 56 -13.03 -16.82 -14.16
C VAL A 56 -13.33 -15.53 -13.41
N LEU A 57 -13.69 -15.63 -12.13
CA LEU A 57 -13.93 -14.47 -11.28
C LEU A 57 -12.65 -13.65 -11.11
N TRP A 58 -11.51 -14.31 -10.88
CA TRP A 58 -10.22 -13.64 -10.75
C TRP A 58 -9.83 -12.90 -12.04
N THR A 59 -10.01 -13.53 -13.21
CA THR A 59 -9.72 -12.91 -14.51
C THR A 59 -10.54 -11.63 -14.72
N ARG A 60 -11.81 -11.63 -14.31
CA ARG A 60 -12.68 -10.44 -14.42
C ARG A 60 -12.22 -9.29 -13.52
N LEU A 61 -11.71 -9.59 -12.32
CA LEU A 61 -11.12 -8.58 -11.44
C LEU A 61 -9.78 -8.09 -11.97
N ALA A 62 -8.92 -9.00 -12.46
CA ALA A 62 -7.58 -8.69 -12.95
C ALA A 62 -7.60 -7.93 -14.29
N ARG A 63 -8.56 -8.23 -15.17
CA ARG A 63 -8.70 -7.66 -16.52
C ARG A 63 -10.16 -7.26 -16.79
N PRO A 64 -10.64 -6.16 -16.20
CA PRO A 64 -12.04 -5.78 -16.30
C PRO A 64 -12.40 -5.24 -17.69
N VAL A 65 -13.39 -5.86 -18.34
CA VAL A 65 -13.87 -5.46 -19.67
C VAL A 65 -15.15 -4.64 -19.58
N THR A 66 -16.10 -5.06 -18.73
CA THR A 66 -17.40 -4.39 -18.59
C THR A 66 -17.39 -3.31 -17.50
N VAL A 67 -18.42 -2.45 -17.50
CA VAL A 67 -18.63 -1.47 -16.42
C VAL A 67 -18.80 -2.18 -15.07
N THR A 68 -19.50 -3.30 -15.05
CA THR A 68 -19.69 -4.12 -13.85
C THR A 68 -18.36 -4.66 -13.34
N ASP A 69 -17.48 -5.15 -14.22
CA ASP A 69 -16.17 -5.67 -13.82
C ASP A 69 -15.27 -4.55 -13.26
N ARG A 70 -15.31 -3.35 -13.86
CA ARG A 70 -14.54 -2.19 -13.36
C ARG A 70 -15.02 -1.79 -11.97
N ARG A 71 -16.33 -1.73 -11.74
CA ARG A 71 -16.89 -1.44 -10.41
C ARG A 71 -16.48 -2.49 -9.38
N ALA A 72 -16.56 -3.77 -9.75
CA ALA A 72 -16.13 -4.87 -8.88
C ALA A 72 -14.63 -4.77 -8.54
N ARG A 73 -13.79 -4.44 -9.53
CA ARG A 73 -12.36 -4.20 -9.30
C ARG A 73 -12.12 -3.02 -8.35
N PHE A 74 -12.79 -1.90 -8.54
CA PHE A 74 -12.63 -0.74 -7.65
C PHE A 74 -13.06 -1.05 -6.22
N ALA A 75 -14.21 -1.71 -6.03
CA ALA A 75 -14.68 -2.11 -4.70
C ALA A 75 -13.67 -3.04 -4.02
N TRP A 76 -13.16 -4.03 -4.73
CA TRP A 76 -12.15 -4.95 -4.20
C TRP A 76 -10.83 -4.23 -3.82
N GLN A 77 -10.32 -3.33 -4.66
CA GLN A 77 -9.12 -2.55 -4.34
C GLN A 77 -9.31 -1.68 -3.10
N HIS A 78 -10.50 -1.08 -2.97
CA HIS A 78 -10.87 -0.31 -1.79
C HIS A 78 -10.92 -1.18 -0.53
N ASP A 79 -11.47 -2.39 -0.63
CA ASP A 79 -11.55 -3.33 0.50
C ASP A 79 -10.17 -3.82 0.94
N VAL A 80 -9.25 -4.08 -0.01
CA VAL A 80 -7.86 -4.43 0.30
C VAL A 80 -7.17 -3.31 1.08
N ARG A 81 -7.29 -2.06 0.62
CA ARG A 81 -6.72 -0.90 1.30
C ARG A 81 -7.29 -0.73 2.71
N THR A 82 -8.61 -0.71 2.81
CA THR A 82 -9.31 -0.53 4.09
C THR A 82 -8.96 -1.65 5.06
N GLY A 83 -8.95 -2.91 4.60
CA GLY A 83 -8.58 -4.06 5.40
C GLY A 83 -7.13 -3.98 5.90
N LYS A 84 -6.18 -3.62 5.03
CA LYS A 84 -4.78 -3.41 5.40
C LYS A 84 -4.64 -2.35 6.48
N ASP A 85 -5.31 -1.21 6.31
CA ASP A 85 -5.21 -0.07 7.23
C ASP A 85 -5.88 -0.38 8.58
N CYS A 86 -6.97 -1.17 8.60
CA CYS A 86 -7.59 -1.64 9.83
C CYS A 86 -6.75 -2.69 10.59
N CYS A 87 -5.88 -3.45 9.90
CA CYS A 87 -4.97 -4.40 10.52
C CYS A 87 -3.73 -3.74 11.15
N HIS A 88 -3.58 -2.42 11.05
CA HIS A 88 -2.62 -1.66 11.85
C HIS A 88 -3.12 -1.60 13.30
N PHE A 89 -2.69 -2.56 14.12
CA PHE A 89 -2.98 -2.56 15.56
C PHE A 89 -2.33 -1.33 16.23
N PRO A 90 -3.04 -0.64 17.16
CA PRO A 90 -2.48 0.46 17.94
C PRO A 90 -1.39 0.01 18.92
#